data_AF-A0A7H4LYA8-F1
#
_entry.id   AF-A0A7H4LYA8-F1
#
_cell.length_a   1.000
_cell.length_b   1.000
_cell.length_c   1.000
_cell.angle_alpha   90.00
_cell.angle_beta   90.00
_cell.angle_gamma   90.00
#
_symmetry.space_group_name_H-M   'P 1'
#
loop_
_entity.id
_entity.type
_entity.pdbx_description
1 polymer ?
#
loop_
_entity_poly.entity_id
_entity_poly.type
_entity_poly.pdbx_seq_one_letter_code
_entity_poly.pdbx_strand_id
1 'polypeptide(L)'
;MIKSKLLKIKKWIDANEAAERLSLSLEDKVSALDLLELALDKEIILSVKFPRTKHFVIREVKVASMPYVKRLEETFDFYLMGKFKKVTGCPERGSSEYNSLFEAYLVDECLKNNFSLTPSNECGLAGEFPSIYNVEYEYFDYAKDLEYMDDVIFELPMIGAEFIDITSLIETNKKRKPSELMNIDGVFLRSSDGKLYNLMNRFDESHASIFDGKKDDGKNVGYLDNRNYYPAEGLPAGCEIGISPANLFDFERRLSDDGDEIDEDISNKALVVLGAVLQEVTERPVKWSQGKLALSIDSKNISGMKERTVNGIFSLANKALKSIC
;
A
#
# COMPACT_ATOMS: atom_id res chain seq x y z
N MET A 1 -23.11 -21.66 -10.62
CA MET A 1 -22.60 -21.44 -12.00
C MET A 1 -22.89 -20.06 -12.60
N ILE A 2 -23.79 -19.23 -12.04
CA ILE A 2 -24.11 -17.89 -12.61
C ILE A 2 -23.18 -16.78 -12.04
N LYS A 3 -22.73 -16.88 -10.78
CA LYS A 3 -21.84 -15.89 -10.13
C LYS A 3 -20.48 -15.65 -10.85
N SER A 4 -19.93 -16.64 -11.56
CA SER A 4 -18.62 -16.48 -12.24
C SER A 4 -18.69 -15.86 -13.65
N LYS A 5 -19.89 -15.72 -14.24
CA LYS A 5 -20.06 -15.13 -15.59
C LYS A 5 -20.23 -13.60 -15.56
N LEU A 6 -20.72 -13.03 -14.45
CA LEU A 6 -20.91 -11.58 -14.27
C LEU A 6 -19.60 -10.83 -13.97
N LEU A 7 -18.66 -11.47 -13.27
CA LEU A 7 -17.31 -10.93 -13.02
C LEU A 7 -16.48 -10.75 -14.31
N LYS A 8 -16.97 -11.21 -15.47
CA LYS A 8 -16.32 -11.03 -16.78
C LYS A 8 -16.77 -9.78 -17.55
N ILE A 9 -17.73 -8.98 -17.07
CA ILE A 9 -18.40 -7.97 -17.94
C ILE A 9 -17.98 -6.52 -17.65
N LYS A 10 -17.79 -6.13 -16.39
CA LYS A 10 -17.33 -4.77 -16.03
C LYS A 10 -15.89 -4.81 -15.53
N LYS A 11 -15.02 -3.92 -16.03
CA LYS A 11 -13.66 -3.73 -15.52
C LYS A 11 -13.61 -2.83 -14.27
N TRP A 12 -14.71 -2.12 -13.99
CA TRP A 12 -14.83 -1.11 -12.96
C TRP A 12 -16.30 -0.90 -12.62
N ILE A 13 -16.60 -0.59 -11.35
CA ILE A 13 -17.92 -0.20 -10.87
C ILE A 13 -17.78 1.06 -9.99
N ASP A 14 -18.81 1.89 -9.98
CA ASP A 14 -18.85 3.12 -9.16
C ASP A 14 -18.88 2.76 -7.65
N ALA A 15 -18.44 3.70 -6.80
CA ALA A 15 -18.39 3.50 -5.36
C ALA A 15 -19.77 3.25 -4.75
N ASN A 16 -20.85 3.85 -5.28
CA ASN A 16 -22.21 3.57 -4.80
C ASN A 16 -22.67 2.16 -5.21
N GLU A 17 -22.45 1.75 -6.47
CA GLU A 17 -22.73 0.39 -6.96
C GLU A 17 -21.96 -0.66 -6.13
N ALA A 18 -20.70 -0.38 -5.77
CA ALA A 18 -19.90 -1.23 -4.90
C ALA A 18 -20.45 -1.33 -3.48
N ALA A 19 -20.87 -0.20 -2.90
CA ALA A 19 -21.45 -0.16 -1.55
C ALA A 19 -22.79 -0.90 -1.49
N GLU A 20 -23.65 -0.77 -2.51
CA GLU A 20 -24.89 -1.53 -2.64
C GLU A 20 -24.61 -3.04 -2.68
N ARG A 21 -23.60 -3.46 -3.45
CA ARG A 21 -23.20 -4.87 -3.51
C ARG A 21 -22.70 -5.39 -2.16
N LEU A 22 -21.83 -4.65 -1.48
CA LEU A 22 -21.33 -5.05 -0.17
C LEU A 22 -22.45 -5.11 0.86
N SER A 23 -23.41 -4.19 0.78
CA SER A 23 -24.55 -4.20 1.69
C SER A 23 -25.37 -5.48 1.58
N LEU A 24 -25.52 -6.00 0.35
CA LEU A 24 -26.19 -7.27 0.10
C LEU A 24 -25.35 -8.47 0.56
N SER A 25 -24.02 -8.38 0.46
CA SER A 25 -23.13 -9.48 0.83
C SER A 25 -22.93 -9.61 2.35
N LEU A 26 -22.94 -8.50 3.07
CA LEU A 26 -22.70 -8.43 4.51
C LEU A 26 -23.99 -8.41 5.33
N GLU A 27 -25.15 -8.29 4.68
CA GLU A 27 -26.45 -8.10 5.33
C GLU A 27 -26.50 -6.86 6.26
N ASP A 28 -25.58 -5.90 6.06
CA ASP A 28 -25.49 -4.64 6.78
C ASP A 28 -25.40 -3.47 5.81
N LYS A 29 -25.80 -2.27 6.22
CA LYS A 29 -25.80 -1.09 5.36
C LYS A 29 -24.38 -0.54 5.21
N VAL A 30 -23.83 -0.66 4.02
CA VAL A 30 -22.56 -0.04 3.61
C VAL A 30 -22.84 1.13 2.67
N SER A 31 -22.22 2.28 2.92
CA SER A 31 -22.29 3.47 2.09
C SER A 31 -20.99 3.68 1.31
N ALA A 32 -21.03 4.50 0.26
CA ALA A 32 -19.82 4.87 -0.47
C ALA A 32 -18.79 5.57 0.44
N LEU A 33 -19.24 6.32 1.46
CA LEU A 33 -18.34 6.96 2.43
C LEU A 33 -17.55 5.94 3.25
N ASP A 34 -18.19 4.83 3.63
CA ASP A 34 -17.50 3.77 4.36
C ASP A 34 -16.38 3.16 3.51
N LEU A 35 -16.60 3.01 2.19
CA LEU A 35 -15.56 2.56 1.26
C LEU A 35 -14.41 3.56 1.13
N LEU A 36 -14.71 4.86 1.16
CA LEU A 36 -13.66 5.89 1.15
C LEU A 36 -12.83 5.84 2.44
N GLU A 37 -13.47 5.68 3.60
CA GLU A 37 -12.78 5.55 4.89
C GLU A 37 -11.91 4.30 4.95
N LEU A 38 -12.45 3.14 4.56
CA LEU A 38 -11.69 1.89 4.46
C LEU A 38 -10.49 2.01 3.52
N ALA A 39 -10.58 2.85 2.48
CA ALA A 39 -9.47 3.05 1.56
C ALA A 39 -8.34 3.89 2.18
N LEU A 40 -8.68 4.91 2.97
CA LEU A 40 -7.70 5.68 3.74
C LEU A 40 -6.99 4.78 4.77
N ASP A 41 -7.72 3.82 5.34
CA ASP A 41 -7.18 2.80 6.24
C ASP A 41 -6.42 1.67 5.51
N LYS A 42 -6.36 1.71 4.17
CA LYS A 42 -5.73 0.71 3.29
C LYS A 42 -6.36 -0.68 3.36
N GLU A 43 -7.59 -0.77 3.85
CA GLU A 43 -8.36 -2.00 3.90
C GLU A 43 -9.00 -2.34 2.56
N ILE A 44 -9.28 -1.34 1.71
CA ILE A 44 -9.82 -1.54 0.37
C ILE A 44 -9.09 -0.68 -0.66
N ILE A 45 -8.88 -1.22 -1.86
CA ILE A 45 -8.20 -0.49 -2.94
C ILE A 45 -9.26 0.16 -3.84
N LEU A 46 -9.37 1.47 -3.75
CA LEU A 46 -10.18 2.26 -4.68
C LEU A 46 -9.52 2.38 -6.05
N SER A 47 -10.34 2.75 -7.02
CA SER A 47 -9.90 3.07 -8.37
C SER A 47 -10.60 4.32 -8.85
N VAL A 48 -9.91 5.06 -9.71
CA VAL A 48 -10.43 6.25 -10.37
C VAL A 48 -10.63 5.98 -11.85
N LYS A 49 -11.71 6.53 -12.39
CA LYS A 49 -11.99 6.52 -13.82
C LYS A 49 -11.93 7.93 -14.38
N PHE A 50 -11.03 8.15 -15.33
CA PHE A 50 -10.80 9.44 -15.98
C PHE A 50 -11.78 9.70 -17.13
N PRO A 51 -12.19 10.97 -17.35
CA PRO A 51 -13.02 11.34 -18.48
C PRO A 51 -12.25 11.22 -19.81
N ARG A 52 -12.91 10.73 -20.86
CA ARG A 52 -12.32 10.58 -22.21
C ARG A 52 -12.23 11.88 -23.02
N THR A 53 -12.66 12.99 -22.44
CA THR A 53 -12.78 14.28 -23.15
C THR A 53 -11.47 15.05 -23.25
N LYS A 54 -10.43 14.64 -22.52
CA LYS A 54 -9.10 15.26 -22.51
C LYS A 54 -8.01 14.21 -22.41
N HIS A 55 -6.83 14.55 -22.95
CA HIS A 55 -5.63 13.76 -22.76
C HIS A 55 -4.99 14.17 -21.43
N PHE A 56 -4.54 13.18 -20.68
CA PHE A 56 -3.75 13.39 -19.46
C PHE A 56 -2.32 12.93 -19.71
N VAL A 57 -1.40 13.50 -18.96
CA VAL A 57 0.02 13.17 -19.05
C VAL A 57 0.41 12.49 -17.74
N ILE A 58 1.13 11.39 -17.85
CA ILE A 58 1.63 10.61 -16.71
C ILE A 58 3.13 10.40 -16.87
N ARG A 59 3.78 10.06 -15.77
CA ARG A 59 5.19 9.68 -15.76
C ARG A 59 5.39 8.46 -14.89
N GLU A 60 6.03 7.43 -15.44
CA GLU A 60 6.29 6.18 -14.72
C GLU A 60 7.23 6.43 -13.54
N VAL A 61 6.85 5.93 -12.37
CA VAL A 61 7.58 6.03 -11.12
C VAL A 61 8.10 4.64 -10.73
N LYS A 62 9.34 4.62 -10.23
CA LYS A 62 9.96 3.45 -9.58
C LYS A 62 10.30 3.80 -8.15
N VAL A 63 10.29 2.78 -7.29
CA VAL A 63 10.91 2.87 -5.97
C VAL A 63 12.41 2.68 -6.15
N ALA A 64 13.19 3.65 -5.69
CA ALA A 64 14.64 3.59 -5.62
C ALA A 64 15.08 3.63 -4.16
N SER A 65 16.29 3.16 -3.87
CA SER A 65 16.89 3.26 -2.54
C SER A 65 18.26 3.93 -2.61
N MET A 66 18.66 4.53 -1.49
CA MET A 66 20.01 5.00 -1.27
C MET A 66 20.37 4.90 0.21
N PRO A 67 21.66 4.88 0.58
CA PRO A 67 22.05 4.98 1.98
C PRO A 67 21.47 6.25 2.63
N TYR A 68 20.83 6.13 3.78
CA TYR A 68 20.13 7.24 4.44
C TYR A 68 21.07 8.39 4.78
N VAL A 69 22.34 8.11 5.08
CA VAL A 69 23.36 9.15 5.27
C VAL A 69 23.54 10.02 4.05
N LYS A 70 23.42 9.45 2.83
CA LYS A 70 23.49 10.23 1.59
C LYS A 70 22.28 11.16 1.47
N ARG A 71 21.08 10.70 1.86
CA ARG A 71 19.88 11.54 1.92
C ARG A 71 20.02 12.68 2.94
N LEU A 72 20.61 12.41 4.09
CA LEU A 72 20.92 13.42 5.10
C LEU A 72 21.96 14.42 4.62
N GLU A 73 22.95 13.98 3.84
CA GLU A 73 23.95 14.86 3.22
C GLU A 73 23.28 15.85 2.25
N GLU A 74 22.37 15.38 1.38
CA GLU A 74 21.60 16.25 0.47
C GLU A 74 20.71 17.25 1.22
N THR A 75 20.10 16.80 2.32
CA THR A 75 19.26 17.66 3.19
C THR A 75 20.11 18.69 3.91
N PHE A 76 21.31 18.29 4.35
CA PHE A 76 22.28 19.15 5.00
C PHE A 76 22.80 20.23 4.05
N ASP A 77 23.08 19.91 2.80
CA ASP A 77 23.45 20.90 1.78
C ASP A 77 22.37 21.99 1.65
N PHE A 78 21.10 21.58 1.60
CA PHE A 78 19.99 22.53 1.58
C PHE A 78 19.91 23.39 2.86
N TYR A 79 20.12 22.78 4.03
CA TYR A 79 20.20 23.49 5.30
C TYR A 79 21.32 24.52 5.33
N LEU A 80 22.50 24.16 4.82
CA LEU A 80 23.65 25.08 4.69
C LEU A 80 23.31 26.27 3.80
N MET A 81 22.65 26.05 2.65
CA MET A 81 22.19 27.14 1.78
C MET A 81 21.27 28.13 2.51
N GLY A 82 20.40 27.63 3.40
CA GLY A 82 19.52 28.45 4.22
C GLY A 82 20.26 29.24 5.31
N LYS A 83 21.21 28.58 5.99
CA LYS A 83 21.97 29.14 7.13
C LYS A 83 23.04 30.15 6.71
N PHE A 84 23.73 29.89 5.59
CA PHE A 84 24.84 30.69 5.09
C PHE A 84 24.40 31.67 3.99
N LYS A 85 23.27 32.35 4.20
CA LYS A 85 22.76 33.35 3.25
C LYS A 85 23.74 34.54 3.15
N LYS A 86 24.45 34.60 2.00
CA LYS A 86 25.05 35.79 1.36
C LYS A 86 26.30 36.48 1.95
N VAL A 87 26.91 36.07 3.07
CA VAL A 87 28.05 36.88 3.62
C VAL A 87 29.42 36.16 3.63
N THR A 88 29.49 34.83 3.74
CA THR A 88 30.79 34.13 3.90
C THR A 88 31.03 32.94 2.96
N GLY A 89 30.10 32.64 2.05
CA GLY A 89 30.15 31.41 1.24
C GLY A 89 29.73 30.17 2.07
N CYS A 90 29.23 29.14 1.38
CA CYS A 90 28.96 27.85 2.03
C CYS A 90 30.28 27.05 2.10
N PRO A 91 30.56 26.34 3.20
CA PRO A 91 31.68 25.42 3.26
C PRO A 91 31.62 24.43 2.09
N GLU A 92 32.74 24.25 1.38
CA GLU A 92 32.80 23.29 0.28
C GLU A 92 32.63 21.86 0.82
N ARG A 93 31.86 21.05 0.09
CA ARG A 93 31.66 19.63 0.43
C ARG A 93 33.00 18.92 0.54
N GLY A 94 33.20 18.20 1.64
CA GLY A 94 34.45 17.50 1.95
C GLY A 94 35.54 18.35 2.62
N SER A 95 35.33 19.67 2.80
CA SER A 95 36.22 20.49 3.63
C SER A 95 36.15 20.08 5.10
N SER A 96 37.21 20.38 5.87
CA SER A 96 37.22 20.10 7.32
C SER A 96 36.08 20.79 8.06
N GLU A 97 35.71 22.01 7.65
CA GLU A 97 34.59 22.75 8.22
C GLU A 97 33.24 22.09 7.87
N TYR A 98 33.04 21.71 6.59
CA TYR A 98 31.85 21.01 6.15
C TYR A 98 31.66 19.69 6.92
N ASN A 99 32.69 18.85 6.98
CA ASN A 99 32.61 17.54 7.63
C ASN A 99 32.27 17.68 9.12
N SER A 100 32.87 18.64 9.82
CA SER A 100 32.57 18.89 11.24
C SER A 100 31.12 19.35 11.45
N LEU A 101 30.61 20.23 10.58
CA LEU A 101 29.22 20.67 10.66
C LEU A 101 28.24 19.54 10.29
N PHE A 102 28.59 18.71 9.31
CA PHE A 102 27.77 17.56 8.91
C PHE A 102 27.73 16.49 9.99
N GLU A 103 28.86 16.18 10.64
CA GLU A 103 28.90 15.26 11.78
C GLU A 103 27.99 15.74 12.92
N ALA A 104 28.05 17.04 13.25
CA ALA A 104 27.16 17.61 14.26
C ALA A 104 25.68 17.51 13.86
N TYR A 105 25.37 17.71 12.57
CA TYR A 105 24.02 17.52 12.03
C TYR A 105 23.56 16.05 12.12
N LEU A 106 24.43 15.08 11.83
CA LEU A 106 24.12 13.66 11.97
C LEU A 106 23.83 13.27 13.42
N VAL A 107 24.59 13.78 14.40
CA VAL A 107 24.31 13.57 15.83
C VAL A 107 22.89 14.05 16.18
N ASP A 108 22.54 15.28 15.75
CA ASP A 108 21.24 15.88 16.02
C ASP A 108 20.08 15.09 15.40
N GLU A 109 20.23 14.64 14.15
CA GLU A 109 19.23 13.81 13.47
C GLU A 109 19.10 12.41 14.09
N CYS A 110 20.19 11.80 14.55
CA CYS A 110 20.14 10.54 15.29
C CYS A 110 19.35 10.67 16.59
N LEU A 111 19.58 11.75 17.34
CA LEU A 111 18.89 12.03 18.60
C LEU A 111 17.39 12.28 18.39
N LYS A 112 17.00 13.05 17.37
CA LYS A 112 15.59 13.32 17.06
C LYS A 112 14.80 12.07 16.71
N ASN A 113 15.41 11.17 15.96
CA ASN A 113 14.75 10.00 15.41
C ASN A 113 14.91 8.73 16.28
N ASN A 114 15.39 8.88 17.53
CA ASN A 114 15.62 7.77 18.47
C ASN A 114 16.48 6.62 17.88
N PHE A 115 17.41 6.93 16.98
CA PHE A 115 18.38 5.92 16.53
C PHE A 115 19.27 5.53 17.73
N SER A 116 19.52 4.22 17.91
CA SER A 116 20.29 3.72 19.06
C SER A 116 21.73 4.24 19.02
N LEU A 117 22.04 5.17 19.92
CA LEU A 117 23.39 5.61 20.23
C LEU A 117 23.90 4.75 21.38
N THR A 118 24.34 3.52 21.13
CA THR A 118 25.07 2.77 22.16
C THR A 118 26.46 3.40 22.31
N PRO A 119 26.83 3.96 23.48
CA PRO A 119 28.15 4.53 23.68
C PRO A 119 29.17 3.39 23.79
N SER A 120 30.03 3.23 22.79
CA SER A 120 31.30 2.54 22.97
C SER A 120 32.22 3.47 23.76
N ASN A 121 32.32 3.24 25.06
CA ASN A 121 33.29 3.93 25.91
C ASN A 121 34.71 3.53 25.48
N GLU A 122 35.39 4.40 24.73
CA GLU A 122 36.83 4.68 24.84
C GLU A 122 37.25 5.77 23.84
N CYS A 123 37.83 6.87 24.36
CA CYS A 123 38.44 8.00 23.65
C CYS A 123 37.54 8.98 22.87
N GLY A 124 37.91 10.26 22.96
CA GLY A 124 37.12 11.42 22.53
C GLY A 124 36.70 11.41 21.06
N LEU A 125 35.44 11.81 20.82
CA LEU A 125 34.81 12.04 19.52
C LEU A 125 35.10 10.96 18.46
N ALA A 126 34.69 9.71 18.73
CA ALA A 126 34.52 8.68 17.71
C ALA A 126 33.56 7.59 18.24
N GLY A 127 32.28 7.95 18.40
CA GLY A 127 31.24 6.93 18.42
C GLY A 127 30.97 6.56 16.97
N GLU A 128 31.36 5.36 16.53
CA GLU A 128 30.82 4.82 15.28
C GLU A 128 29.30 4.96 15.36
N PHE A 129 28.65 5.49 14.32
CA PHE A 129 27.19 5.54 14.22
C PHE A 129 26.70 4.27 13.52
N PRO A 130 26.78 3.07 14.12
CA PRO A 130 26.72 1.83 13.37
C PRO A 130 25.29 1.56 12.89
N SER A 131 24.30 2.32 13.40
CA SER A 131 22.90 2.18 13.01
C SER A 131 22.54 2.97 11.76
N ILE A 132 22.99 4.23 11.57
CA ILE A 132 22.45 5.08 10.49
C ILE A 132 23.11 4.82 9.13
N TYR A 133 24.39 4.43 9.12
CA TYR A 133 25.13 4.08 7.90
C TYR A 133 24.62 2.79 7.24
N ASN A 134 23.83 1.99 7.97
CA ASN A 134 23.24 0.74 7.50
C ASN A 134 21.74 0.85 7.17
N VAL A 135 21.17 2.05 7.25
CA VAL A 135 19.77 2.30 6.89
C VAL A 135 19.70 2.69 5.43
N GLU A 136 18.88 1.99 4.65
CA GLU A 136 18.48 2.40 3.32
C GLU A 136 17.26 3.33 3.41
N TYR A 137 17.28 4.38 2.59
CA TYR A 137 16.19 5.31 2.42
C TYR A 137 15.54 5.05 1.06
N GLU A 138 14.27 4.65 1.09
CA GLU A 138 13.46 4.46 -0.11
C GLU A 138 12.80 5.79 -0.53
N TYR A 139 12.79 6.04 -1.83
CA TYR A 139 12.19 7.23 -2.43
C TYR A 139 11.63 6.91 -3.82
N PHE A 140 10.75 7.79 -4.29
CA PHE A 140 10.21 7.71 -5.65
C PHE A 140 11.13 8.44 -6.63
N ASP A 141 11.46 7.77 -7.73
CA ASP A 141 12.21 8.33 -8.85
C ASP A 141 11.45 8.08 -10.15
N TYR A 142 11.70 8.90 -11.18
CA TYR A 142 11.06 8.71 -12.48
C TYR A 142 11.84 7.69 -13.31
N ALA A 143 11.13 6.66 -13.76
CA ALA A 143 11.71 5.59 -14.57
C ALA A 143 11.82 5.96 -16.06
N LYS A 144 10.91 6.79 -16.55
CA LYS A 144 10.79 7.18 -17.97
C LYS A 144 10.45 8.67 -18.14
N ASP A 145 10.52 9.13 -19.37
CA ASP A 145 10.01 10.43 -19.79
C ASP A 145 8.47 10.45 -19.77
N LEU A 146 7.89 11.65 -19.91
CA LEU A 146 6.45 11.85 -19.95
C LEU A 146 5.79 11.05 -21.08
N GLU A 147 4.61 10.51 -20.79
CA GLU A 147 3.77 9.84 -21.77
C GLU A 147 2.31 10.29 -21.64
N TYR A 148 1.56 10.18 -22.74
CA TYR A 148 0.12 10.33 -22.66
C TYR A 148 -0.49 9.10 -21.99
N MET A 149 -1.50 9.35 -21.17
CA MET A 149 -2.25 8.31 -20.48
C MET A 149 -3.18 7.60 -21.47
N ASP A 150 -2.89 6.33 -21.75
CA ASP A 150 -3.65 5.50 -22.69
C ASP A 150 -4.89 4.83 -22.05
N ASP A 151 -4.75 4.41 -20.79
CA ASP A 151 -5.83 3.84 -20.01
C ASP A 151 -6.67 4.91 -19.31
N VAL A 152 -7.89 4.53 -18.90
CA VAL A 152 -8.81 5.46 -18.23
C VAL A 152 -9.18 5.01 -16.82
N ILE A 153 -8.76 3.83 -16.39
CA ILE A 153 -9.04 3.31 -15.05
C ILE A 153 -7.71 2.96 -14.39
N PHE A 154 -7.48 3.52 -13.21
CA PHE A 154 -6.29 3.28 -12.40
C PHE A 154 -6.69 3.04 -10.95
N GLU A 155 -5.93 2.23 -10.25
CA GLU A 155 -6.03 2.09 -8.80
C GLU A 155 -5.41 3.30 -8.10
N LEU A 156 -5.97 3.66 -6.95
CA LEU A 156 -5.48 4.75 -6.12
C LEU A 156 -4.67 4.17 -4.94
N PRO A 157 -3.33 4.33 -4.92
CA PRO A 157 -2.46 3.73 -3.93
C PRO A 157 -2.49 4.40 -2.55
N MET A 158 -3.12 5.58 -2.41
CA MET A 158 -3.24 6.33 -1.15
C MET A 158 -1.87 6.70 -0.53
N ILE A 159 -0.94 7.19 -1.35
CA ILE A 159 0.40 7.64 -0.95
C ILE A 159 0.66 9.13 -1.24
N GLY A 160 -0.08 9.73 -2.17
CA GLY A 160 0.11 11.12 -2.61
C GLY A 160 -1.11 12.01 -2.41
N ALA A 161 -1.29 12.95 -3.35
CA ALA A 161 -2.41 13.88 -3.36
C ALA A 161 -3.78 13.20 -3.46
N GLU A 162 -3.86 11.99 -4.04
CA GLU A 162 -5.11 11.22 -4.09
C GLU A 162 -5.66 10.92 -2.69
N PHE A 163 -4.80 10.73 -1.68
CA PHE A 163 -5.22 10.57 -0.28
C PHE A 163 -5.93 11.83 0.23
N ILE A 164 -5.39 13.01 -0.11
CA ILE A 164 -5.95 14.31 0.29
C ILE A 164 -7.28 14.54 -0.42
N ASP A 165 -7.39 14.17 -1.69
CA ASP A 165 -8.64 14.27 -2.45
C ASP A 165 -9.75 13.40 -1.84
N ILE A 166 -9.45 12.14 -1.52
CA ILE A 166 -10.42 11.23 -0.88
C ILE A 166 -10.81 11.75 0.51
N THR A 167 -9.84 12.21 1.31
CA THR A 167 -10.10 12.84 2.62
C THR A 167 -11.03 14.06 2.48
N SER A 168 -10.76 14.92 1.50
CA SER A 168 -11.56 16.13 1.23
C SER A 168 -12.97 15.77 0.76
N LEU A 169 -13.11 14.70 -0.02
CA LEU A 169 -14.41 14.18 -0.47
C LEU A 169 -15.24 13.69 0.72
N ILE A 170 -14.63 12.98 1.68
CA ILE A 170 -15.30 12.54 2.92
C ILE A 170 -15.76 13.74 3.75
N GLU A 171 -14.87 14.69 4.02
CA GLU A 171 -15.18 15.87 4.84
C GLU A 171 -16.29 16.72 4.21
N THR A 172 -16.25 16.92 2.89
CA THR A 172 -17.30 17.63 2.14
C THR A 172 -18.64 16.91 2.26
N ASN A 173 -18.68 15.59 2.11
CA ASN A 173 -19.90 14.80 2.26
C ASN A 173 -20.44 14.85 3.71
N LYS A 174 -19.56 14.94 4.70
CA LYS A 174 -19.91 15.17 6.11
C LYS A 174 -20.28 16.64 6.43
N LYS A 175 -20.36 17.51 5.41
CA LYS A 175 -20.66 18.96 5.52
C LYS A 175 -19.66 19.73 6.40
N ARG A 176 -18.41 19.28 6.41
CA ARG A 176 -17.29 19.93 7.09
C ARG A 176 -16.44 20.67 6.07
N LYS A 177 -15.62 21.62 6.53
CA LYS A 177 -14.64 22.31 5.67
C LYS A 177 -13.40 21.40 5.54
N PRO A 178 -13.01 20.98 4.32
CA PRO A 178 -11.77 20.24 4.12
C PRO A 178 -10.55 21.04 4.60
N SER A 179 -9.53 20.33 5.06
CA SER A 179 -8.25 20.94 5.42
C SER A 179 -7.53 21.42 4.16
N GLU A 180 -6.86 22.57 4.25
CA GLU A 180 -6.03 23.12 3.18
C GLU A 180 -4.64 22.45 3.24
N LEU A 181 -4.59 21.16 2.94
CA LEU A 181 -3.35 20.38 2.82
C LEU A 181 -2.92 20.28 1.36
N MET A 182 -1.62 20.15 1.14
CA MET A 182 -1.04 19.89 -0.18
C MET A 182 -0.03 18.75 -0.08
N ASN A 183 0.08 17.98 -1.16
CA ASN A 183 1.11 16.96 -1.32
C ASN A 183 2.01 17.38 -2.49
N ILE A 184 3.31 17.54 -2.23
CA ILE A 184 4.29 17.99 -3.22
C ILE A 184 4.65 16.92 -4.26
N ASP A 185 4.44 15.65 -3.92
CA ASP A 185 4.68 14.50 -4.79
C ASP A 185 3.49 14.24 -5.72
N GLY A 186 2.38 14.95 -5.53
CA GLY A 186 1.21 14.93 -6.41
C GLY A 186 0.43 13.61 -6.39
N VAL A 187 -0.42 13.41 -7.40
CA VAL A 187 -1.29 12.22 -7.50
C VAL A 187 -0.52 11.01 -8.02
N PHE A 188 -0.64 9.88 -7.32
CA PHE A 188 -0.16 8.58 -7.79
C PHE A 188 -1.30 7.71 -8.32
N LEU A 189 -1.00 6.98 -9.39
CA LEU A 189 -1.91 6.08 -10.08
C LEU A 189 -1.23 4.73 -10.27
N ARG A 190 -1.96 3.64 -10.05
CA ARG A 190 -1.45 2.29 -10.32
C ARG A 190 -2.24 1.65 -11.44
N SER A 191 -1.54 1.23 -12.49
CA SER A 191 -2.13 0.53 -13.63
C SER A 191 -2.45 -0.92 -13.28
N SER A 192 -3.23 -1.59 -14.13
CA SER A 192 -3.61 -2.99 -13.91
C SER A 192 -2.43 -3.98 -13.99
N ASP A 193 -1.30 -3.59 -14.57
CA ASP A 193 -0.06 -4.38 -14.56
C ASP A 193 0.84 -4.07 -13.35
N GLY A 194 0.36 -3.24 -12.42
CA GLY A 194 1.03 -2.91 -11.16
C GLY A 194 2.07 -1.80 -11.26
N LYS A 195 2.27 -1.18 -12.43
CA LYS A 195 3.17 -0.03 -12.56
C LYS A 195 2.59 1.19 -11.86
N LEU A 196 3.49 1.99 -11.30
CA LEU A 196 3.16 3.22 -10.61
C LEU A 196 3.43 4.40 -11.53
N TYR A 197 2.51 5.36 -11.52
CA TYR A 197 2.58 6.57 -12.32
C TYR A 197 2.26 7.78 -11.47
N ASN A 198 2.92 8.89 -11.78
CA ASN A 198 2.57 10.20 -11.25
C ASN A 198 1.75 10.93 -12.33
N LEU A 199 0.61 11.50 -11.95
CA LEU A 199 -0.15 12.35 -12.86
C LEU A 199 0.54 13.71 -12.97
N MET A 200 0.63 14.25 -14.19
CA MET A 200 1.42 15.45 -14.47
C MET A 200 0.53 16.58 -14.98
N ASN A 201 0.67 17.76 -14.38
CA ASN A 201 0.11 19.01 -14.87
C ASN A 201 1.18 19.76 -15.68
N ARG A 202 0.74 20.48 -16.71
CA ARG A 202 1.61 21.34 -17.50
C ARG A 202 1.63 22.74 -16.88
N PHE A 203 2.80 23.36 -16.84
CA PHE A 203 2.89 24.79 -16.57
C PHE A 203 2.11 25.58 -17.65
N ASP A 204 1.58 26.74 -17.27
CA ASP A 204 0.99 27.64 -18.26
C ASP A 204 2.03 28.08 -19.31
N GLU A 205 1.56 28.60 -20.44
CA GLU A 205 2.45 29.00 -21.54
C GLU A 205 3.46 30.08 -21.13
N SER A 206 3.11 30.93 -20.16
CA SER A 206 3.99 31.99 -19.68
C SER A 206 5.19 31.43 -18.92
N HIS A 207 4.98 30.41 -18.09
CA HIS A 207 6.03 29.73 -17.33
C HIS A 207 6.82 28.75 -18.20
N ALA A 208 6.18 28.02 -19.12
CA ALA A 208 6.86 27.12 -20.05
C ALA A 208 7.92 27.87 -20.89
N SER A 209 7.62 29.10 -21.30
CA SER A 209 8.54 29.94 -22.08
C SER A 209 9.84 30.33 -21.35
N ILE A 210 9.87 30.26 -20.01
CA ILE A 210 11.04 30.56 -19.18
C ILE A 210 12.09 29.45 -19.31
N PHE A 211 11.65 28.19 -19.41
CA PHE A 211 12.54 27.02 -19.48
C PHE A 211 13.02 26.69 -20.90
N ASP A 212 12.30 27.18 -21.91
CA ASP A 212 12.58 26.88 -23.32
C ASP A 212 13.80 27.64 -23.89
N GLY A 213 14.34 28.65 -23.20
CA GLY A 213 15.46 29.45 -23.71
C GLY A 213 15.15 30.13 -25.06
N LYS A 214 16.15 30.77 -25.70
CA LYS A 214 15.96 31.37 -27.04
C LYS A 214 15.54 30.26 -28.03
N LYS A 215 14.29 30.34 -28.48
CA LYS A 215 13.68 29.45 -29.47
C LYS A 215 14.63 29.24 -30.65
N ASP A 216 14.99 27.99 -30.90
CA ASP A 216 15.60 27.58 -32.16
C ASP A 216 14.42 27.44 -33.14
N ASP A 217 14.26 28.41 -34.05
CA ASP A 217 13.07 28.67 -34.90
C ASP A 217 12.68 27.52 -35.87
N GLY A 218 13.17 26.30 -35.66
CA GLY A 218 12.95 25.15 -36.54
C GLY A 218 12.60 23.82 -35.86
N LYS A 219 12.51 23.74 -34.52
CA LYS A 219 12.10 22.51 -33.82
C LYS A 219 10.78 22.74 -33.09
N ASN A 220 9.72 22.07 -33.55
CA ASN A 220 8.47 21.96 -32.80
C ASN A 220 8.79 21.53 -31.37
N VAL A 221 8.46 22.36 -30.38
CA VAL A 221 8.56 22.01 -28.96
C VAL A 221 7.73 20.75 -28.77
N GLY A 222 8.38 19.64 -28.42
CA GLY A 222 7.66 18.40 -28.11
C GLY A 222 6.71 18.69 -26.96
N TYR A 223 5.42 18.45 -27.15
CA TYR A 223 4.39 18.70 -26.12
C TYR A 223 4.70 17.97 -24.79
N LEU A 224 5.54 16.93 -24.81
CA LEU A 224 5.95 16.10 -23.68
C LEU A 224 7.40 16.40 -23.19
N ASP A 225 7.83 17.66 -23.19
CA ASP A 225 9.11 18.03 -22.54
C ASP A 225 8.97 18.01 -21.01
N ASN A 226 9.75 17.17 -20.32
CA ASN A 226 9.74 17.00 -18.86
C ASN A 226 9.82 18.32 -18.08
N ARG A 227 10.50 19.34 -18.61
CA ARG A 227 10.70 20.63 -17.94
C ARG A 227 9.43 21.46 -17.85
N ASN A 228 8.45 21.17 -18.70
CA ASN A 228 7.20 21.91 -18.80
C ASN A 228 6.08 21.32 -17.92
N TYR A 229 6.38 20.30 -17.11
CA TYR A 229 5.42 19.59 -16.30
C TYR A 229 5.85 19.46 -14.84
N TYR A 230 4.86 19.34 -13.97
CA TYR A 230 5.02 19.12 -12.54
C TYR A 230 3.95 18.13 -12.03
N PRO A 231 4.16 17.47 -10.89
CA PRO A 231 3.16 16.58 -10.31
C PRO A 231 1.81 17.27 -10.12
N ALA A 232 0.72 16.61 -10.50
CA ALA A 232 -0.62 17.15 -10.37
C ALA A 232 -1.00 17.25 -8.88
N GLU A 233 -1.51 18.41 -8.49
CA GLU A 233 -1.89 18.73 -7.11
C GLU A 233 -3.09 17.93 -6.58
N GLY A 234 -3.87 17.32 -7.48
CA GLY A 234 -5.06 16.56 -7.16
C GLY A 234 -5.69 15.93 -8.40
N LEU A 235 -6.69 15.08 -8.18
CA LEU A 235 -7.44 14.40 -9.22
C LEU A 235 -8.19 15.43 -10.08
N PRO A 236 -8.09 15.34 -11.41
CA PRO A 236 -8.75 16.30 -12.28
C PRO A 236 -10.27 16.27 -12.17
N ALA A 237 -10.91 17.41 -12.38
CA ALA A 237 -12.36 17.48 -12.46
C ALA A 237 -12.93 16.49 -13.50
N GLY A 238 -14.05 15.86 -13.14
CA GLY A 238 -14.76 14.87 -13.95
C GLY A 238 -14.28 13.43 -13.78
N CYS A 239 -13.33 13.16 -12.89
CA CYS A 239 -12.99 11.80 -12.50
C CYS A 239 -14.08 11.19 -11.62
N GLU A 240 -14.29 9.88 -11.77
CA GLU A 240 -15.26 9.11 -10.99
C GLU A 240 -14.52 8.14 -10.06
N ILE A 241 -14.94 8.05 -8.80
CA ILE A 241 -14.37 7.12 -7.81
C ILE A 241 -15.17 5.82 -7.80
N GLY A 242 -14.47 4.70 -7.73
CA GLY A 242 -15.08 3.38 -7.71
C GLY A 242 -14.08 2.30 -7.36
N ILE A 243 -14.35 1.08 -7.78
CA ILE A 243 -13.52 -0.09 -7.46
C ILE A 243 -13.48 -1.07 -8.62
N SER A 244 -12.35 -1.78 -8.75
CA SER A 244 -12.27 -2.92 -9.65
C SER A 244 -13.05 -4.10 -9.05
N PRO A 245 -13.80 -4.88 -9.85
CA PRO A 245 -14.48 -6.07 -9.31
C PRO A 245 -13.53 -7.11 -8.70
N ALA A 246 -12.25 -7.12 -9.09
CA ALA A 246 -11.22 -7.94 -8.49
C ALA A 246 -10.92 -7.51 -7.05
N ASN A 247 -10.64 -6.23 -6.82
CA ASN A 247 -10.35 -5.70 -5.48
C ASN A 247 -11.55 -5.83 -4.55
N LEU A 248 -12.76 -5.62 -5.08
CA LEU A 248 -13.98 -5.82 -4.30
C LEU A 248 -14.15 -7.29 -3.88
N PHE A 249 -13.91 -8.22 -4.79
CA PHE A 249 -13.98 -9.65 -4.49
C PHE A 249 -12.89 -10.09 -3.50
N ASP A 250 -11.67 -9.56 -3.62
CA ASP A 250 -10.59 -9.85 -2.68
C ASP A 250 -10.88 -9.29 -1.28
N PHE A 251 -11.57 -8.15 -1.17
CA PHE A 251 -12.08 -7.64 0.10
C PHE A 251 -13.20 -8.53 0.68
N GLU A 252 -14.20 -8.89 -0.12
CA GLU A 252 -15.27 -9.84 0.30
C GLU A 252 -14.69 -11.18 0.78
N ARG A 253 -13.63 -11.67 0.11
CA ARG A 253 -12.93 -12.90 0.52
C ARG A 253 -12.24 -12.73 1.87
N ARG A 254 -11.49 -11.65 2.09
CA ARG A 254 -10.84 -11.38 3.39
C ARG A 254 -11.85 -11.33 4.54
N LEU A 255 -13.00 -10.67 4.34
CA LEU A 255 -14.06 -10.64 5.35
C LEU A 255 -14.68 -12.02 5.64
N SER A 256 -14.65 -12.92 4.65
CA SER A 256 -15.10 -14.31 4.84
C SER A 256 -14.03 -15.14 5.55
N ASP A 257 -12.75 -14.91 5.23
CA ASP A 257 -11.60 -15.60 5.80
C ASP A 257 -11.33 -15.16 7.27
N ASP A 258 -11.63 -13.91 7.64
CA ASP A 258 -11.62 -13.43 9.04
C ASP A 258 -12.76 -14.04 9.88
N GLY A 259 -13.78 -14.61 9.24
CA GLY A 259 -14.77 -15.49 9.86
C GLY A 259 -14.31 -16.95 9.97
N ASP A 260 -13.17 -17.28 9.36
CA ASP A 260 -12.50 -18.59 9.34
C ASP A 260 -11.13 -18.53 10.07
N GLU A 261 -10.96 -17.65 11.07
CA GLU A 261 -10.04 -17.99 12.17
C GLU A 261 -10.47 -19.35 12.68
N ILE A 262 -9.69 -20.40 12.39
CA ILE A 262 -9.93 -21.74 12.90
C ILE A 262 -9.97 -21.58 14.41
N ASP A 263 -11.20 -21.60 14.94
CA ASP A 263 -11.53 -21.51 16.36
C ASP A 263 -10.44 -22.25 17.13
N GLU A 264 -9.74 -21.57 18.03
CA GLU A 264 -8.62 -22.14 18.79
C GLU A 264 -9.07 -23.43 19.50
N ASP A 265 -10.38 -23.54 19.76
CA ASP A 265 -11.10 -24.73 20.21
C ASP A 265 -11.12 -25.88 19.18
N ILE A 266 -11.34 -25.62 17.88
CA ILE A 266 -11.28 -26.61 16.80
C ILE A 266 -9.85 -27.16 16.62
N SER A 267 -8.83 -26.29 16.67
CA SER A 267 -7.42 -26.72 16.57
C SER A 267 -7.03 -27.63 17.73
N ASN A 268 -7.41 -27.27 18.96
CA ASN A 268 -7.18 -28.10 20.14
C ASN A 268 -7.96 -29.42 20.08
N LYS A 269 -9.22 -29.38 19.63
CA LYS A 269 -10.04 -30.59 19.46
C LYS A 269 -9.47 -31.52 18.37
N ALA A 270 -8.91 -30.97 17.29
CA ALA A 270 -8.28 -31.75 16.23
C ALA A 270 -7.04 -32.51 16.72
N LEU A 271 -6.20 -31.88 17.56
CA LEU A 271 -5.05 -32.52 18.19
C LEU A 271 -5.47 -33.67 19.13
N VAL A 272 -6.54 -33.47 19.92
CA VAL A 272 -7.09 -34.52 20.79
C VAL A 272 -7.65 -35.69 19.98
N VAL A 273 -8.35 -35.43 18.87
CA VAL A 273 -8.82 -36.48 17.96
C VAL A 273 -7.66 -37.24 17.34
N LEU A 274 -6.61 -36.56 16.87
CA LEU A 274 -5.40 -37.22 16.33
C LEU A 274 -4.73 -38.12 17.37
N GLY A 275 -4.62 -37.67 18.63
CA GLY A 275 -4.11 -38.49 19.73
C GLY A 275 -4.96 -39.74 19.99
N ALA A 276 -6.29 -39.61 19.97
CA ALA A 276 -7.20 -40.73 20.14
C ALA A 276 -7.14 -41.72 18.97
N VAL A 277 -7.02 -41.23 17.73
CA VAL A 277 -6.82 -42.07 16.54
C VAL A 277 -5.52 -42.85 16.62
N LEU A 278 -4.42 -42.21 17.05
CA LEU A 278 -3.12 -42.89 17.21
C LEU A 278 -3.21 -44.05 18.20
N GLN A 279 -3.92 -43.88 19.33
CA GLN A 279 -4.13 -44.96 20.30
C GLN A 279 -4.94 -46.12 19.70
N GLU A 280 -6.02 -45.83 18.98
CA GLU A 280 -6.88 -46.88 18.42
C GLU A 280 -6.19 -47.67 17.30
N VAL A 281 -5.45 -47.00 16.43
CA VAL A 281 -4.80 -47.62 15.27
C VAL A 281 -3.54 -48.39 15.67
N THR A 282 -2.90 -48.04 16.80
CA THR A 282 -1.68 -48.73 17.28
C THR A 282 -1.97 -49.90 18.21
N GLU A 283 -3.10 -49.92 18.93
CA GLU A 283 -3.42 -50.99 19.88
C GLU A 283 -3.98 -52.27 19.22
N ARG A 284 -4.63 -52.19 18.04
CA ARG A 284 -5.27 -53.35 17.42
C ARG A 284 -5.18 -53.36 15.89
N PRO A 285 -4.76 -54.47 15.24
CA PRO A 285 -4.78 -54.61 13.79
C PRO A 285 -6.21 -54.88 13.32
N VAL A 286 -6.97 -53.82 13.06
CA VAL A 286 -8.37 -53.89 12.60
C VAL A 286 -8.53 -53.03 11.34
N LYS A 287 -9.39 -53.46 10.42
CA LYS A 287 -9.83 -52.60 9.30
C LYS A 287 -10.76 -51.52 9.85
N TRP A 288 -10.25 -50.29 9.91
CA TRP A 288 -10.98 -49.15 10.43
C TRP A 288 -11.86 -48.50 9.36
N SER A 289 -13.09 -48.17 9.73
CA SER A 289 -13.94 -47.22 9.01
C SER A 289 -14.09 -45.95 9.85
N GLN A 290 -14.39 -44.82 9.21
CA GLN A 290 -14.56 -43.54 9.91
C GLN A 290 -15.57 -43.64 11.06
N GLY A 291 -16.74 -44.24 10.82
CA GLY A 291 -17.77 -44.43 11.85
C GLY A 291 -17.34 -45.38 12.98
N LYS A 292 -16.62 -46.47 12.66
CA LYS A 292 -16.11 -47.40 13.68
C LYS A 292 -15.08 -46.73 14.58
N LEU A 293 -14.23 -45.87 14.01
CA LEU A 293 -13.22 -45.13 14.73
C LEU A 293 -13.86 -44.05 15.63
N ALA A 294 -14.85 -43.31 15.12
CA ALA A 294 -15.58 -42.31 15.90
C ALA A 294 -16.31 -42.90 17.12
N LEU A 295 -16.97 -44.05 16.95
CA LEU A 295 -17.61 -44.78 18.04
C LEU A 295 -16.62 -45.29 19.09
N SER A 296 -15.44 -45.77 18.65
CA SER A 296 -14.39 -46.22 19.56
C SER A 296 -13.86 -45.06 20.42
N ILE A 297 -13.66 -43.90 19.81
CA ILE A 297 -13.20 -42.68 20.51
C ILE A 297 -14.23 -42.19 21.54
N ASP A 298 -15.53 -42.14 21.18
CA ASP A 298 -16.59 -41.73 22.13
C ASP A 298 -16.69 -42.68 23.33
N SER A 299 -16.47 -43.99 23.11
CA SER A 299 -16.55 -44.99 24.18
C SER A 299 -15.53 -44.79 25.32
N LYS A 300 -14.46 -44.01 25.09
CA LYS A 300 -13.48 -43.62 26.11
C LYS A 300 -13.93 -42.45 26.99
N ASN A 301 -15.12 -41.89 26.75
CA ASN A 301 -15.70 -40.77 27.53
C ASN A 301 -14.77 -39.56 27.65
N ILE A 302 -14.01 -39.25 26.60
CA ILE A 302 -13.18 -38.05 26.55
C ILE A 302 -14.12 -36.82 26.49
N SER A 303 -13.90 -35.85 27.39
CA SER A 303 -14.76 -34.67 27.49
C SER A 303 -14.85 -33.93 26.16
N GLY A 304 -16.06 -33.57 25.74
CA GLY A 304 -16.33 -32.87 24.47
C GLY A 304 -16.22 -33.72 23.20
N MET A 305 -15.76 -34.98 23.28
CA MET A 305 -15.47 -35.85 22.13
C MET A 305 -16.55 -36.90 21.89
N LYS A 306 -17.81 -36.45 21.81
CA LYS A 306 -18.91 -37.32 21.38
C LYS A 306 -18.77 -37.69 19.91
N GLU A 307 -19.34 -38.83 19.52
CA GLU A 307 -19.26 -39.37 18.16
C GLU A 307 -19.59 -38.30 17.10
N ARG A 308 -20.60 -37.48 17.37
CA ARG A 308 -21.00 -36.36 16.51
C ARG A 308 -19.88 -35.32 16.32
N THR A 309 -19.17 -34.96 17.38
CA THR A 309 -18.05 -34.01 17.35
C THR A 309 -16.88 -34.58 16.55
N VAL A 310 -16.52 -35.84 16.81
CA VAL A 310 -15.41 -36.53 16.13
C VAL A 310 -15.68 -36.68 14.62
N ASN A 311 -16.91 -37.05 14.25
CA ASN A 311 -17.30 -37.12 12.84
C ASN A 311 -17.30 -35.75 12.15
N GLY A 312 -17.64 -34.68 12.88
CA GLY A 312 -17.52 -33.30 12.39
C GLY A 312 -16.08 -32.96 12.00
N ILE A 313 -15.12 -33.27 12.89
CA ILE A 313 -13.69 -33.04 12.66
C ILE A 313 -13.16 -33.86 11.47
N PHE A 314 -13.53 -35.15 11.37
CA PHE A 314 -13.17 -35.97 10.21
C PHE A 314 -13.73 -35.44 8.88
N SER A 315 -14.93 -34.88 8.89
CA SER A 315 -15.52 -34.26 7.70
C SER A 315 -14.75 -33.02 7.27
N LEU A 316 -14.36 -32.16 8.21
CA LEU A 316 -13.52 -30.98 7.96
C LEU A 316 -12.15 -31.39 7.40
N ALA A 317 -11.49 -32.39 8.00
CA ALA A 317 -10.20 -32.90 7.52
C ALA A 317 -10.29 -33.44 6.08
N ASN A 318 -11.36 -34.16 5.75
CA ASN A 318 -11.58 -34.65 4.38
C ASN A 318 -11.83 -33.52 3.37
N LYS A 319 -12.51 -32.44 3.77
CA LYS A 319 -12.68 -31.25 2.92
C LYS A 319 -11.34 -30.55 2.68
N ALA A 320 -10.54 -30.38 3.72
CA ALA A 320 -9.20 -29.79 3.64
C ALA A 320 -8.25 -30.61 2.75
N LEU A 321 -8.30 -31.94 2.84
CA LEU A 321 -7.50 -32.80 1.96
C LEU A 321 -7.94 -32.67 0.48
N LYS A 322 -9.26 -32.59 0.22
CA LYS A 322 -9.82 -32.41 -1.12
C LYS A 322 -9.58 -31.04 -1.73
N SER A 323 -9.26 -30.01 -0.95
CA SER A 323 -8.88 -28.70 -1.48
C SER A 323 -7.41 -28.64 -1.89
N ILE A 324 -6.59 -29.58 -1.43
CA ILE A 324 -5.15 -29.67 -1.73
C ILE A 324 -4.88 -30.68 -2.87
N CYS A 325 -5.76 -31.66 -3.07
CA CYS A 325 -5.72 -32.65 -4.16
C CYS A 325 -6.62 -32.26 -5.33
#